data_AF-A0A952EBZ6-F1
#
_entry.id   AF-A0A952EBZ6-F1
#
_cell.length_a   1.000
_cell.length_b   1.000
_cell.length_c   1.000
_cell.angle_alpha   90.00
_cell.angle_beta   90.00
_cell.angle_gamma   90.00
#
_symmetry.space_group_name_H-M   'P 1'
#
loop_
_entity.id
_entity.type
_entity.pdbx_description
1 polymer ?
#
loop_
_entity_poly.entity_id
_entity_poly.type
_entity_poly.pdbx_seq_one_letter_code
_entity_poly.pdbx_strand_id
1 'polypeptide(L)' 'MKAVIQRVTRASVEVDGQPIGTIGAGMLVLLGVAREDSGSDVRYMIEKISALRIFSDQAGKMNLSVAEID' A
#
# COMPACT_ATOMS: atom_id res chain seq x y z
N MET A 1 2.00 14.40 5.03
CA MET A 1 1.36 13.08 5.10
C MET A 1 2.46 12.05 5.19
N LYS A 2 2.28 10.98 5.97
CA LYS A 2 3.28 9.91 6.08
C LYS A 2 2.60 8.56 5.90
N ALA A 3 3.30 7.60 5.31
CA ALA A 3 2.84 6.23 5.22
C ALA A 3 3.95 5.25 5.58
N VAL A 4 3.57 4.16 6.26
CA VAL A 4 4.38 2.95 6.37
C VAL A 4 3.75 1.92 5.44
N ILE A 5 4.53 1.44 4.48
CA ILE A 5 4.09 0.48 3.46
C ILE A 5 4.64 -0.88 3.80
N GLN A 6 3.77 -1.89 3.83
CA GLN A 6 4.15 -3.27 4.04
C GLN A 6 3.77 -4.10 2.82
N ARG A 7 4.75 -4.77 2.22
CA ARG A 7 4.50 -5.79 1.20
C ARG A 7 3.97 -7.04 1.90
N VAL A 8 2.80 -7.51 1.49
CA VAL A 8 2.11 -8.62 2.16
C VAL A 8 1.70 -9.70 1.17
N THR A 9 1.62 -10.95 1.65
CA THR A 9 0.95 -12.04 0.94
C THR A 9 -0.55 -12.12 1.27
N ARG A 10 -0.96 -11.50 2.38
CA ARG A 10 -2.35 -11.25 2.79
C ARG A 10 -2.40 -10.17 3.88
N ALA A 11 -3.52 -9.46 4.00
CA ALA A 11 -3.81 -8.60 5.15
C ALA A 11 -5.34 -8.50 5.36
N SER A 12 -5.77 -8.26 6.59
CA SER A 12 -7.18 -8.05 6.94
C SER A 12 -7.35 -7.02 8.05
N VAL A 13 -8.54 -6.45 8.14
CA VAL A 13 -8.99 -5.57 9.22
C VAL A 13 -10.28 -6.13 9.79
N GLU A 14 -10.35 -6.21 11.12
CA GLU A 14 -11.50 -6.70 11.87
C GLU A 14 -11.93 -5.67 12.90
N VAL A 15 -13.25 -5.56 13.11
CA VAL A 15 -13.86 -4.77 14.19
C VAL A 15 -14.79 -5.70 14.95
N ASP A 16 -14.62 -5.78 16.27
CA ASP A 16 -15.36 -6.72 17.13
C ASP A 16 -15.30 -8.19 16.64
N GLY A 17 -14.16 -8.59 16.08
CA GLY A 17 -13.93 -9.92 15.51
C GLY A 17 -14.66 -10.19 14.18
N GLN A 18 -15.26 -9.17 13.57
CA GLN A 18 -15.89 -9.27 12.25
C GLN A 18 -14.98 -8.66 11.17
N PRO A 19 -14.62 -9.40 10.10
CA PRO A 19 -13.79 -8.88 9.02
C PRO A 19 -14.54 -7.82 8.22
N ILE A 20 -13.96 -6.62 8.15
CA ILE A 20 -14.50 -5.48 7.39
C ILE A 20 -13.69 -5.17 6.13
N GLY A 21 -12.52 -5.80 5.98
CA GLY A 21 -11.66 -5.65 4.81
C GLY A 21 -10.60 -6.73 4.76
N THR A 22 -10.32 -7.24 3.56
CA THR A 22 -9.33 -8.29 3.32
C THR A 22 -8.72 -8.10 1.94
N ILE A 23 -7.42 -8.36 1.83
CA ILE A 23 -6.68 -8.40 0.58
C ILE A 23 -5.81 -9.66 0.50
N GLY A 24 -5.53 -10.10 -0.73
CA GLY A 24 -4.52 -11.11 -1.04
C GLY A 24 -3.11 -10.52 -1.06
N ALA A 25 -2.29 -10.97 -2.00
CA ALA A 25 -0.98 -10.38 -2.24
C ALA A 25 -1.14 -8.89 -2.60
N GLY A 26 -0.28 -8.03 -2.03
CA GLY A 26 -0.40 -6.60 -2.26
C GLY A 26 0.31 -5.76 -1.20
N MET A 27 -0.29 -4.60 -0.87
CA MET A 27 0.25 -3.67 0.11
C MET A 27 -0.76 -3.37 1.22
N LEU A 28 -0.28 -3.43 2.47
CA LEU A 28 -0.93 -2.78 3.60
C LEU A 28 -0.31 -1.39 3.79
N VAL A 29 -1.16 -0.37 3.82
CA VAL A 29 -0.75 1.04 3.94
C VAL A 29 -1.24 1.60 5.27
N LEU A 30 -0.32 1.85 6.19
CA LEU A 30 -0.61 2.57 7.43
C LEU A 30 -0.41 4.07 7.17
N LEU A 31 -1.51 4.81 7.07
CA LEU A 31 -1.51 6.21 6.68
C LEU A 31 -1.68 7.15 7.88
N GLY A 32 -0.74 8.09 8.03
CA GLY A 32 -0.82 9.18 9.00
C GLY A 32 -1.04 10.52 8.29
N VAL A 33 -2.11 11.22 8.68
CA VAL A 33 -2.48 12.54 8.16
C VAL A 33 -2.25 13.59 9.25
N ALA A 34 -1.54 14.66 8.91
CA ALA A 34 -1.26 15.80 9.78
C ALA A 34 -2.11 17.02 9.39
N ARG A 35 -2.16 18.05 10.26
CA ARG A 35 -3.02 19.23 10.04
C ARG A 35 -2.60 20.06 8.84
N GLU A 36 -1.31 20.09 8.57
CA GLU A 36 -0.66 20.80 7.48
C GLU A 36 -0.80 20.09 6.12
N ASP A 37 -1.36 18.88 6.10
CA ASP A 37 -1.50 18.11 4.87
C ASP A 37 -2.60 18.68 3.96
N SER A 38 -2.29 18.69 2.67
CA SER A 38 -3.11 19.28 1.62
C SER A 38 -3.52 18.24 0.58
N GLY A 39 -4.43 18.62 -0.32
CA GLY A 39 -4.79 17.79 -1.46
C GLY A 39 -3.61 17.47 -2.40
N SER A 40 -2.58 18.33 -2.43
CA SER A 40 -1.32 18.03 -3.13
C SER A 40 -0.56 16.87 -2.51
N ASP A 41 -0.52 16.79 -1.17
CA ASP A 41 0.13 15.69 -0.46
C ASP A 41 -0.56 14.36 -0.75
N VAL A 42 -1.89 14.37 -0.81
CA VAL A 42 -2.69 13.19 -1.19
C VAL A 42 -2.31 12.72 -2.60
N ARG A 43 -2.31 13.63 -3.59
CA ARG A 43 -1.96 13.29 -4.97
C ARG A 43 -0.55 12.73 -5.08
N TYR A 44 0.41 13.40 -4.44
CA TYR A 44 1.80 12.94 -4.38
C TYR A 44 1.92 11.52 -3.78
N MET A 45 1.20 11.25 -2.69
CA MET A 45 1.22 9.95 -2.03
C MET A 45 0.59 8.85 -2.87
N ILE A 46 -0.53 9.13 -3.56
CA ILE A 46 -1.17 8.17 -4.47
C ILE A 46 -0.22 7.77 -5.60
N GLU A 47 0.38 8.76 -6.29
CA GLU A 47 1.34 8.51 -7.37
C GLU A 47 2.55 7.72 -6.87
N LYS A 48 3.10 8.12 -5.72
CA LYS A 48 4.30 7.49 -5.15
C LYS A 48 4.06 6.04 -4.71
N ILE A 49 2.94 5.78 -4.03
CA ILE A 49 2.62 4.44 -3.50
C ILE A 49 2.25 3.50 -4.65
N SER A 50 1.42 3.94 -5.59
CA SER A 50 0.98 3.10 -6.71
C SER A 50 2.13 2.70 -7.64
N ALA A 51 3.13 3.57 -7.81
CA ALA A 51 4.31 3.30 -8.64
C ALA A 51 5.48 2.63 -7.89
N LEU A 52 5.34 2.31 -6.60
CA LEU A 52 6.46 1.81 -5.79
C LEU A 52 6.88 0.39 -6.22
N ARG A 53 8.10 0.25 -6.75
CA ARG A 53 8.63 -1.01 -7.29
C ARG A 53 9.23 -1.91 -6.20
N ILE A 54 8.38 -2.51 -5.38
CA ILE A 54 8.78 -3.37 -4.24
C ILE A 54 8.37 -4.83 -4.42
N PHE A 55 7.70 -5.19 -5.51
CA PHE A 55 7.32 -6.56 -5.83
C PHE A 55 8.35 -7.23 -6.74
N SER A 56 8.49 -8.54 -6.59
CA SER A 56 9.48 -9.31 -7.33
C SER A 56 8.98 -9.61 -8.76
N ASP A 57 9.85 -9.44 -9.74
CA ASP A 57 9.64 -9.92 -11.11
C ASP A 57 9.94 -11.43 -11.24
N GLN A 58 9.85 -11.96 -12.47
CA GLN A 58 10.14 -13.37 -12.77
C GLN A 58 11.59 -13.78 -12.45
N ALA A 59 12.53 -12.82 -12.36
CA ALA A 59 13.92 -13.05 -11.97
C ALA A 59 14.14 -12.85 -10.45
N GLY A 60 13.07 -12.66 -9.66
CA GLY A 60 13.11 -12.45 -8.23
C GLY A 60 13.53 -11.05 -7.79
N LYS A 61 13.78 -10.13 -8.73
CA LYS A 61 14.25 -8.77 -8.45
C LYS A 61 13.09 -7.84 -8.14
N MET A 62 13.26 -6.92 -7.19
CA MET A 62 12.24 -5.92 -6.84
C MET A 62 12.10 -4.88 -7.95
N ASN A 63 11.20 -5.17 -8.90
CA ASN A 63 11.00 -4.40 -10.11
C ASN A 63 9.53 -4.14 -10.40
N LEU A 64 8.58 -4.81 -9.76
CA LEU A 64 7.17 -4.60 -10.07
C LEU A 64 6.52 -3.68 -9.05
N SER A 65 5.63 -2.81 -9.52
CA SER A 65 4.69 -2.05 -8.69
C SER A 65 3.46 -2.89 -8.36
N VAL A 66 2.61 -2.39 -7.46
CA VAL A 66 1.36 -3.09 -7.09
C VAL A 66 0.38 -3.20 -8.27
N ALA A 67 0.48 -2.34 -9.28
CA ALA A 67 -0.36 -2.38 -10.47
C ALA A 67 0.11 -3.42 -11.49
N GLU A 68 1.32 -3.96 -11.33
CA GLU A 68 1.95 -4.92 -12.23
C GLU A 68 1.88 -6.36 -11.70
N ILE A 69 1.20 -6.60 -10.58
CA ILE A 69 1.02 -7.92 -9.96
C ILE A 69 -0.46 -8.30 -9.96
N ASP A 70 -0.74 -9.61 -9.97
CA ASP A 70 -2.09 -10.20 -9.94
C ASP A 70 -2.64 -10.35 -8.51
#